data_AF-A0A943GSW2-F1
#
_entry.id   AF-A0A943GSW2-F1
#
_cell.length_a   1.000
_cell.length_b   1.000
_cell.length_c   1.000
_cell.angle_alpha   90.00
_cell.angle_beta   90.00
_cell.angle_gamma   90.00
#
_symmetry.space_group_name_H-M   'P 1'
#
loop_
_entity.id
_entity.type
_entity.pdbx_description
1 polymer ?
#
loop_
_entity_poly.entity_id
_entity_poly.type
_entity_poly.pdbx_seq_one_letter_code
_entity_poly.pdbx_strand_id
1 'polypeptide(L)'
;MADSRTPGQRRSVLSTLPLYTMQPELLEKILAKNSVSQGDCKKIKSFAALQRQAVAAVLAANRLVDEVPLVSKQNFESEIRKLPLSGAFYEKDVLYDYEDYAEHLRQTLDFEAAHPNYSLLQTEENAFCNLQIIMNLGHWAMVSKEKSPAIHFVIRHPKLRGAIEKFSPPIVEK
;
A
#
# COMPACT_ATOMS: atom_id res chain seq x y z
N MET A 1 9.41 13.63 -0.26
CA MET A 1 10.87 13.43 -0.21
C MET A 1 11.52 13.90 1.10
N ALA A 2 11.06 14.97 1.77
CA ALA A 2 11.66 15.39 3.05
C ALA A 2 11.49 14.37 4.18
N ASP A 3 10.35 13.67 4.23
CA ASP A 3 10.05 12.80 5.37
C ASP A 3 10.72 11.41 5.33
N SER A 4 11.15 10.91 4.17
CA SER A 4 11.79 9.58 4.08
C SER A 4 13.13 9.50 4.84
N ARG A 5 13.71 10.65 5.19
CA ARG A 5 14.93 10.77 6.00
C ARG A 5 14.65 11.10 7.47
N THR A 6 13.40 11.39 7.84
CA THR A 6 13.02 11.61 9.23
C THR A 6 13.20 10.30 9.99
N PRO A 7 13.90 10.31 11.15
CA PRO A 7 13.99 9.13 12.00
C PRO A 7 12.61 8.66 12.47
N GLY A 8 12.43 7.35 12.62
CA GLY A 8 11.21 6.77 13.17
C GLY A 8 10.79 5.52 12.43
N GLN A 9 10.31 4.53 13.19
CA GLN A 9 9.74 3.31 12.63
C GLN A 9 8.53 3.66 11.77
N ARG A 10 8.46 3.02 10.60
CA ARG A 10 7.34 3.16 9.67
C ARG A 10 6.41 1.98 9.81
N ARG A 11 5.12 2.26 9.81
CA ARG A 11 4.06 1.26 9.85
C ARG A 11 2.99 1.66 8.84
N SER A 12 2.52 0.71 8.05
CA SER A 12 1.38 0.91 7.15
C SER A 12 0.33 -0.14 7.40
N VAL A 13 -0.95 0.25 7.34
CA VAL A 13 -2.10 -0.68 7.26
C VAL A 13 -2.73 -0.44 5.90
N LEU A 14 -2.58 -1.42 5.00
CA LEU A 14 -2.89 -1.28 3.59
C LEU A 14 -4.08 -2.17 3.21
N SER A 15 -4.94 -1.69 2.31
CA SER A 15 -6.05 -2.49 1.76
C SER A 15 -5.60 -3.57 0.77
N THR A 16 -4.37 -3.48 0.26
CA THR A 16 -3.77 -4.37 -0.74
C THR A 16 -2.24 -4.29 -0.70
N LEU A 17 -1.57 -5.08 -1.53
CA LEU A 17 -0.12 -5.13 -1.62
C LEU A 17 0.50 -3.79 -2.05
N PRO A 18 1.64 -3.39 -1.46
CA PRO A 18 2.29 -2.11 -1.74
C PRO A 18 2.90 -2.08 -3.15
N LEU A 19 2.51 -1.06 -3.92
CA LEU A 19 2.90 -0.89 -5.33
C LEU A 19 4.43 -0.83 -5.54
N TYR A 20 5.20 -0.35 -4.56
CA TYR A 20 6.67 -0.29 -4.68
C TYR A 20 7.35 -1.66 -4.71
N THR A 21 6.70 -2.72 -4.22
CA THR A 21 7.22 -4.09 -4.26
C THR A 21 6.94 -4.80 -5.60
N MET A 22 6.01 -4.27 -6.40
CA MET A 22 5.66 -4.80 -7.72
C MET A 22 6.77 -4.52 -8.75
N GLN A 23 7.23 -5.53 -9.46
CA GLN A 23 8.19 -5.34 -10.55
C GLN A 23 7.57 -4.55 -11.72
N PRO A 24 8.35 -3.70 -12.42
CA PRO A 24 7.85 -2.87 -13.52
C PRO A 24 7.10 -3.67 -14.61
N GLU A 25 7.56 -4.88 -14.91
CA GLU A 25 7.00 -5.75 -15.94
C GLU A 25 5.58 -6.22 -15.58
N LEU A 26 5.35 -6.55 -14.31
CA LEU A 26 4.03 -6.93 -13.82
C LEU A 26 3.07 -5.73 -13.84
N LEU A 27 3.55 -4.55 -13.43
CA LEU A 27 2.77 -3.31 -13.49
C LEU A 27 2.35 -3.01 -14.93
N GLU A 28 3.26 -3.14 -15.89
CA GLU A 28 2.96 -2.96 -17.32
C GLU A 28 1.89 -3.90 -17.83
N LYS A 29 1.99 -5.18 -17.49
CA LYS A 29 1.01 -6.21 -17.84
C LYS A 29 -0.38 -5.87 -17.30
N ILE A 30 -0.49 -5.51 -16.01
CA ILE A 30 -1.76 -5.18 -15.36
C ILE A 30 -2.40 -3.93 -16.01
N LEU A 31 -1.60 -2.89 -16.26
CA LEU A 31 -2.09 -1.66 -16.89
C LEU A 31 -2.59 -1.89 -18.32
N ALA A 32 -1.90 -2.74 -19.09
CA ALA A 32 -2.31 -3.09 -20.44
C ALA A 32 -3.64 -3.87 -20.44
N LYS A 33 -3.81 -4.86 -19.54
CA LYS A 33 -5.07 -5.61 -19.38
C LYS A 33 -6.25 -4.70 -19.05
N ASN A 34 -6.02 -3.68 -18.21
CA ASN A 34 -7.04 -2.71 -17.81
C ASN A 34 -7.25 -1.57 -18.84
N SER A 35 -6.63 -1.66 -20.03
CA SER A 35 -6.77 -0.66 -21.10
C SER A 35 -6.45 0.78 -20.65
N VAL A 36 -5.45 0.93 -19.76
CA VAL A 36 -5.03 2.25 -19.26
C VAL A 36 -4.33 3.02 -20.39
N SER A 37 -4.64 4.32 -20.51
CA SER A 37 -4.07 5.18 -21.55
C SER A 37 -2.54 5.29 -21.42
N GLN A 38 -1.82 5.48 -22.53
CA GLN A 38 -0.36 5.64 -22.47
C GLN A 38 0.08 6.82 -21.58
N GLY A 39 -0.71 7.91 -21.57
CA GLY A 39 -0.45 9.06 -20.71
C GLY A 39 -0.55 8.71 -19.22
N ASP A 40 -1.58 7.96 -18.84
CA ASP A 40 -1.78 7.56 -17.44
C ASP A 40 -0.83 6.43 -17.02
N CYS A 41 -0.51 5.51 -17.93
CA CYS A 41 0.55 4.52 -17.70
C CYS A 41 1.87 5.18 -17.30
N LYS A 42 2.28 6.26 -18.00
CA LYS A 42 3.50 7.01 -17.65
C LYS A 42 3.42 7.64 -16.25
N LYS A 43 2.25 8.18 -15.87
CA LYS A 43 2.03 8.76 -14.53
C LYS A 43 2.12 7.68 -13.45
N ILE A 44 1.43 6.56 -13.63
CA ILE A 44 1.41 5.46 -12.65
C ILE A 44 2.80 4.84 -12.48
N LYS A 45 3.54 4.61 -13.58
CA LYS A 45 4.92 4.12 -13.51
C LYS A 45 5.85 5.09 -12.79
N SER A 46 5.76 6.38 -13.09
CA SER A 46 6.52 7.42 -12.39
C SER A 46 6.21 7.45 -10.90
N PHE A 47 4.93 7.31 -10.53
CA PHE A 47 4.51 7.22 -9.13
C PHE A 47 5.09 5.99 -8.43
N ALA A 48 5.02 4.80 -9.04
CA ALA A 48 5.62 3.59 -8.50
C ALA A 48 7.15 3.73 -8.30
N ALA A 49 7.84 4.35 -9.25
CA ALA A 49 9.28 4.62 -9.15
C ALA A 49 9.61 5.59 -8.00
N LEU A 50 8.82 6.65 -7.82
CA LEU A 50 8.97 7.58 -6.70
C LEU A 50 8.75 6.90 -5.35
N GLN A 51 7.75 6.01 -5.26
CA GLN A 51 7.53 5.22 -4.05
C GLN A 51 8.72 4.29 -3.74
N ARG A 52 9.25 3.58 -4.75
CA ARG A 52 10.46 2.76 -4.60
C ARG A 52 11.64 3.57 -4.05
N GLN A 53 11.90 4.75 -4.61
CA GLN A 53 12.98 5.61 -4.15
C GLN A 53 12.77 6.08 -2.69
N ALA A 54 11.52 6.43 -2.34
CA ALA A 54 11.19 6.86 -0.99
C ALA A 54 11.36 5.73 0.03
N VAL A 55 10.89 4.52 -0.29
CA VAL A 55 11.01 3.33 0.57
C VAL A 55 12.46 2.91 0.71
N ALA A 56 13.24 2.90 -0.37
CA ALA A 56 14.68 2.62 -0.30
C ALA A 56 15.40 3.59 0.65
N ALA A 57 15.06 4.89 0.60
CA ALA A 57 15.63 5.88 1.51
C ALA A 57 15.22 5.66 2.97
N VAL A 58 13.98 5.21 3.22
CA VAL A 58 13.51 4.84 4.57
C VAL A 58 14.28 3.61 5.06
N LEU A 59 14.32 2.54 4.27
CA LEU A 59 14.94 1.26 4.64
C LEU A 59 16.45 1.35 4.87
N ALA A 60 17.12 2.37 4.32
CA ALA A 60 18.53 2.64 4.58
C ALA A 60 18.83 3.01 6.05
N ALA A 61 17.85 3.52 6.80
CA ALA A 61 18.07 4.00 8.17
C ALA A 61 16.95 3.63 9.16
N ASN A 62 15.81 3.12 8.69
CA ASN A 62 14.63 2.86 9.52
C ASN A 62 13.98 1.54 9.13
N ARG A 63 13.23 0.97 10.07
CA ARG A 63 12.38 -0.19 9.81
C ARG A 63 11.03 0.24 9.23
N LEU A 64 10.53 -0.53 8.27
CA LEU A 64 9.18 -0.40 7.71
C LEU A 64 8.44 -1.72 7.89
N VAL A 65 7.23 -1.64 8.44
CA VAL A 65 6.31 -2.77 8.57
C VAL A 65 5.04 -2.45 7.80
N ASP A 66 4.70 -3.27 6.82
CA ASP A 66 3.42 -3.18 6.13
C ASP A 66 2.50 -4.29 6.58
N GLU A 67 1.29 -3.92 6.98
CA GLU A 67 0.19 -4.83 7.24
C GLU A 67 -0.74 -4.86 6.03
N VAL A 68 -0.98 -6.06 5.51
CA VAL A 68 -1.87 -6.31 4.37
C VAL A 68 -2.87 -7.42 4.73
N PRO A 69 -4.06 -7.42 4.12
CA PRO A 69 -5.01 -8.51 4.31
C PRO A 69 -4.45 -9.82 3.75
N LEU A 70 -4.68 -10.92 4.46
CA LEU A 70 -4.45 -12.27 3.97
C LEU A 70 -5.50 -12.60 2.90
N VAL A 71 -5.05 -12.90 1.69
CA VAL A 71 -5.94 -13.19 0.55
C VAL A 71 -5.69 -14.61 0.06
N SER A 72 -6.67 -15.48 0.29
CA SER A 72 -6.73 -16.82 -0.31
C SER A 72 -7.40 -16.76 -1.68
N LYS A 73 -7.21 -17.79 -2.50
CA LYS A 73 -7.90 -17.91 -3.80
C LYS A 73 -9.43 -17.82 -3.65
N GLN A 74 -9.97 -18.49 -2.62
CA GLN A 74 -11.40 -18.52 -2.35
C GLN A 74 -11.95 -17.14 -1.95
N ASN A 75 -11.21 -16.37 -1.15
CA ASN A 75 -11.64 -15.05 -0.70
C ASN A 75 -11.40 -13.97 -1.77
N PHE A 76 -10.51 -14.21 -2.73
CA PHE A 76 -10.27 -13.28 -3.84
C PHE A 76 -11.53 -13.10 -4.71
N GLU A 77 -12.30 -14.17 -4.94
CA GLU A 77 -13.50 -14.12 -5.79
C GLU A 77 -14.64 -13.33 -5.14
N SER A 78 -14.67 -13.23 -3.81
CA SER A 78 -15.72 -12.48 -3.09
C SER A 78 -15.49 -10.97 -3.04
N GLU A 79 -14.29 -10.48 -3.34
CA GLU A 79 -13.94 -9.06 -3.19
C GLU A 79 -13.18 -8.52 -4.39
N ILE A 80 -13.62 -7.39 -4.95
CA ILE A 80 -12.89 -6.70 -6.01
C ILE A 80 -11.60 -6.11 -5.44
N ARG A 81 -10.46 -6.60 -5.95
CA ARG A 81 -9.13 -6.11 -5.59
C ARG A 81 -8.60 -5.17 -6.67
N LYS A 82 -8.07 -4.03 -6.24
CA LYS A 82 -7.57 -2.98 -7.13
C LYS A 82 -6.18 -2.49 -6.73
N LEU A 83 -5.46 -1.90 -7.68
CA LEU A 83 -4.19 -1.24 -7.42
C LEU A 83 -4.38 -0.01 -6.51
N PRO A 84 -3.44 0.24 -5.58
CA PRO A 84 -3.48 1.39 -4.69
C PRO A 84 -3.00 2.67 -5.39
N LEU A 85 -3.85 3.24 -6.26
CA LEU A 85 -3.47 4.35 -7.15
C LEU A 85 -4.00 5.72 -6.72
N SER A 86 -4.69 5.84 -5.57
CA SER A 86 -5.18 7.15 -5.10
C SER A 86 -4.05 8.19 -4.96
N GLY A 87 -2.87 7.77 -4.49
CA GLY A 87 -1.69 8.64 -4.37
C GLY A 87 -1.10 9.11 -5.70
N ALA A 88 -1.42 8.43 -6.79
CA ALA A 88 -1.08 8.87 -8.15
C ALA A 88 -2.12 9.86 -8.73
N PHE A 89 -3.17 10.19 -7.96
CA PHE A 89 -4.35 10.94 -8.42
C PHE A 89 -5.00 10.32 -9.66
N TYR A 90 -4.98 8.99 -9.75
CA TYR A 90 -5.65 8.25 -10.80
C TYR A 90 -7.02 7.80 -10.31
N GLU A 91 -8.08 8.30 -10.95
CA GLU A 91 -9.46 8.16 -10.46
C GLU A 91 -10.15 6.86 -10.90
N LYS A 92 -9.62 6.17 -11.90
CA LYS A 92 -10.19 4.92 -12.41
C LYS A 92 -9.62 3.73 -11.65
N ASP A 93 -10.45 2.72 -11.44
CA ASP A 93 -10.00 1.47 -10.84
C ASP A 93 -9.17 0.67 -11.85
N VAL A 94 -8.01 0.17 -11.39
CA VAL A 94 -7.21 -0.83 -12.10
C VAL A 94 -7.29 -2.11 -11.30
N LEU A 95 -7.91 -3.14 -11.86
CA LEU A 95 -8.24 -4.37 -11.16
C LEU A 95 -7.12 -5.39 -11.27
N TYR A 96 -6.95 -6.16 -10.20
CA TYR A 96 -6.18 -7.41 -10.22
C TYR A 96 -7.05 -8.55 -10.78
N ASP A 97 -6.43 -9.45 -11.55
CA ASP A 97 -6.85 -10.84 -11.54
C ASP A 97 -6.06 -11.62 -10.47
N TYR A 98 -6.50 -12.85 -10.19
CA TYR A 98 -5.90 -13.64 -9.12
C TYR A 98 -4.43 -13.97 -9.43
N GLU A 99 -4.12 -14.27 -10.68
CA GLU A 99 -2.77 -14.61 -11.13
C GLU A 99 -1.80 -13.44 -10.95
N ASP A 100 -2.21 -12.22 -11.33
CA ASP A 100 -1.41 -11.01 -11.17
C ASP A 100 -1.25 -10.64 -9.69
N TYR A 101 -2.28 -10.85 -8.86
CA TYR A 101 -2.18 -10.63 -7.41
C TYR A 101 -1.24 -11.65 -6.75
N ALA A 102 -1.35 -12.93 -7.09
CA ALA A 102 -0.48 -13.99 -6.55
C ALA A 102 0.99 -13.76 -6.94
N GLU A 103 1.24 -13.35 -8.18
CA GLU A 103 2.58 -12.98 -8.63
C GLU A 103 3.11 -11.73 -7.90
N HIS A 104 2.26 -10.73 -7.67
CA HIS A 104 2.66 -9.56 -6.86
C HIS A 104 2.97 -9.96 -5.42
N LEU A 105 2.16 -10.82 -4.79
CA LEU A 105 2.41 -11.31 -3.43
C LEU A 105 3.77 -12.01 -3.35
N ARG A 106 4.09 -12.86 -4.34
CA ARG A 106 5.40 -13.52 -4.45
C ARG A 106 6.53 -12.48 -4.51
N GLN A 107 6.39 -11.44 -5.33
CA GLN A 107 7.36 -10.35 -5.42
C GLN A 107 7.48 -9.54 -4.11
N THR A 108 6.39 -9.36 -3.38
CA THR A 108 6.40 -8.71 -2.05
C THR A 108 7.14 -9.57 -1.02
N LEU A 109 6.95 -10.89 -1.03
CA LEU A 109 7.67 -11.82 -0.16
C LEU A 109 9.17 -11.88 -0.51
N ASP A 110 9.52 -11.90 -1.80
CA ASP A 110 10.90 -11.80 -2.26
C ASP A 110 11.53 -10.47 -1.81
N PHE A 111 10.77 -9.37 -1.86
CA PHE A 111 11.20 -8.07 -1.39
C PHE A 111 11.48 -8.07 0.12
N GLU A 112 10.64 -8.73 0.93
CA GLU A 112 10.90 -8.91 2.36
C GLU A 112 12.17 -9.69 2.63
N ALA A 113 12.36 -10.83 1.95
CA ALA A 113 13.57 -11.63 2.11
C ALA A 113 14.86 -10.86 1.74
N ALA A 114 14.78 -9.96 0.76
CA ALA A 114 15.92 -9.15 0.31
C ALA A 114 16.22 -7.92 1.20
N HIS A 115 15.28 -7.46 2.03
CA HIS A 115 15.41 -6.22 2.79
C HIS A 115 15.22 -6.46 4.30
N PRO A 116 16.30 -6.58 5.09
CA PRO A 116 16.22 -6.89 6.53
C PRO A 116 15.43 -5.87 7.38
N ASN A 117 15.34 -4.63 6.92
CA ASN A 117 14.58 -3.56 7.58
C ASN A 117 13.11 -3.48 7.14
N TYR A 118 12.68 -4.38 6.25
CA TYR A 118 11.30 -4.51 5.81
C TYR A 118 10.64 -5.71 6.51
N SER A 119 9.35 -5.62 6.79
CA SER A 119 8.55 -6.77 7.23
C SER A 119 7.14 -6.65 6.67
N LEU A 120 6.61 -7.76 6.16
CA LEU A 120 5.24 -7.90 5.71
C LEU A 120 4.46 -8.70 6.74
N LEU A 121 3.37 -8.11 7.25
CA LEU A 121 2.44 -8.80 8.14
C LEU A 121 1.14 -9.04 7.37
N GLN A 122 0.73 -10.30 7.29
CA GLN A 122 -0.55 -10.68 6.71
C GLN A 122 -1.58 -10.88 7.82
N THR A 123 -2.72 -10.21 7.73
CA THR A 123 -3.77 -10.28 8.75
C THR A 123 -5.05 -10.87 8.15
N GLU A 124 -5.68 -11.83 8.83
CA GLU A 124 -7.01 -12.31 8.46
C GLU A 124 -8.08 -11.22 8.65
N GLU A 125 -7.81 -10.31 9.59
CA GLU A 125 -8.66 -9.17 9.92
C GLU A 125 -8.42 -8.02 8.93
N ASN A 126 -9.26 -7.94 7.91
CA ASN A 126 -9.31 -6.79 7.01
C ASN A 126 -10.41 -5.82 7.46
N ALA A 127 -10.16 -5.00 8.49
CA ALA A 127 -11.21 -4.05 8.91
C ALA A 127 -11.55 -3.00 7.84
N PHE A 128 -10.66 -2.76 6.87
CA PHE A 128 -10.87 -1.71 5.86
C PHE A 128 -10.39 -2.14 4.47
N CYS A 129 -11.33 -2.59 3.63
CA CYS A 129 -11.07 -2.94 2.23
C CYS A 129 -10.75 -1.72 1.33
N ASN A 130 -10.93 -0.49 1.81
CA ASN A 130 -10.80 0.74 1.00
C ASN A 130 -10.00 1.87 1.67
N LEU A 131 -9.30 1.59 2.78
CA LEU A 131 -8.43 2.57 3.43
C LEU A 131 -6.97 2.15 3.34
N GLN A 132 -6.09 3.15 3.25
CA GLN A 132 -4.67 3.01 3.50
C GLN A 132 -4.25 3.97 4.58
N ILE A 133 -3.61 3.44 5.60
CA ILE A 133 -3.07 4.21 6.71
C ILE A 133 -1.56 4.07 6.64
N ILE A 134 -0.84 5.17 6.44
CA ILE A 134 0.63 5.20 6.42
C ILE A 134 1.09 6.05 7.58
N MET A 135 2.09 5.58 8.33
CA MET A 135 2.51 6.22 9.58
C MET A 135 4.03 6.38 9.64
N ASN A 136 4.45 7.56 10.10
CA ASN A 136 5.74 7.77 10.74
C ASN A 136 5.48 7.85 12.25
N LEU A 137 5.76 6.76 12.98
CA LEU A 137 5.42 6.66 14.38
C LEU A 137 6.05 7.81 15.18
N GLY A 138 5.25 8.45 16.03
CA GLY A 138 5.65 9.64 16.79
C GLY A 138 5.45 10.97 16.06
N HIS A 139 5.33 10.97 14.73
CA HIS A 139 5.40 12.18 13.91
C HIS A 139 4.07 12.49 13.22
N TRP A 140 3.55 11.57 12.40
CA TRP A 140 2.32 11.77 11.64
C TRP A 140 1.69 10.44 11.21
N ALA A 141 0.38 10.47 11.02
CA ALA A 141 -0.39 9.41 10.36
C ALA A 141 -1.14 10.02 9.17
N MET A 142 -1.16 9.32 8.04
CA MET A 142 -1.95 9.69 6.87
C MET A 142 -2.98 8.61 6.60
N VAL A 143 -4.26 9.00 6.53
CA VAL A 143 -5.37 8.11 6.18
C VAL A 143 -5.87 8.48 4.79
N SER A 144 -5.85 7.52 3.88
CA SER A 144 -6.25 7.67 2.48
C SER A 144 -7.43 6.76 2.18
N LYS A 145 -8.50 7.30 1.62
CA LYS A 145 -9.64 6.52 1.14
C LYS A 145 -9.52 6.32 -0.36
N GLU A 146 -9.40 5.07 -0.81
CA GLU A 146 -9.16 4.67 -2.21
C GLU A 146 -10.43 4.73 -3.10
N LYS A 147 -11.54 5.32 -2.63
CA LYS A 147 -12.79 5.46 -3.41
C LYS A 147 -12.85 6.86 -4.01
N SER A 148 -13.16 6.99 -5.31
CA SER A 148 -13.28 8.30 -5.96
C SER A 148 -14.45 9.12 -5.41
N PRO A 149 -14.26 10.41 -5.07
CA PRO A 149 -12.98 11.13 -5.07
C PRO A 149 -12.08 10.68 -3.91
N ALA A 150 -10.77 10.53 -4.18
CA ALA A 150 -9.80 10.17 -3.15
C ALA A 150 -9.72 11.26 -2.08
N ILE A 151 -9.78 10.87 -0.81
CA ILE A 151 -9.66 11.78 0.33
C ILE A 151 -8.47 11.37 1.18
N HIS A 152 -7.59 12.32 1.44
CA HIS A 152 -6.38 12.14 2.24
C HIS A 152 -6.41 13.05 3.47
N PHE A 153 -6.29 12.46 4.66
CA PHE A 153 -6.17 13.18 5.92
C PHE A 153 -4.77 13.01 6.47
N VAL A 154 -4.07 14.12 6.77
CA VAL A 154 -2.79 14.11 7.47
C VAL A 154 -3.01 14.53 8.91
N ILE A 155 -2.71 13.64 9.85
CA ILE A 155 -2.98 13.80 11.27
C ILE A 155 -1.64 13.94 12.01
N ARG A 156 -1.45 15.11 12.62
CA ARG A 156 -0.28 15.43 13.45
C ARG A 156 -0.63 15.63 14.93
N HIS A 157 -1.91 15.84 15.25
CA HIS A 157 -2.33 16.08 16.62
C HIS A 157 -2.01 14.86 17.51
N PRO A 158 -1.20 14.99 18.57
CA PRO A 158 -0.62 13.84 19.28
C PRO A 158 -1.63 12.82 19.80
N LYS A 159 -2.79 13.26 20.31
CA LYS A 159 -3.83 12.33 20.80
C LYS A 159 -4.47 11.51 19.67
N LEU A 160 -4.77 12.14 18.54
CA LEU A 160 -5.40 11.46 17.40
C LEU A 160 -4.40 10.55 16.71
N ARG A 161 -3.16 11.03 16.51
CA ARG A 161 -2.05 10.23 16.00
C ARG A 161 -1.84 9.00 16.88
N GLY A 162 -1.70 9.18 18.20
CA GLY A 162 -1.49 8.07 19.14
C GLY A 162 -2.62 7.05 19.17
N ALA A 163 -3.87 7.48 18.93
CA ALA A 163 -4.99 6.55 18.79
C ALA A 163 -4.89 5.71 17.51
N ILE A 164 -4.48 6.31 16.38
CA ILE A 164 -4.30 5.62 15.10
C ILE A 164 -3.09 4.67 15.15
N GLU A 165 -1.98 5.08 15.74
CA GLU A 165 -0.77 4.24 15.85
C GLU A 165 -1.03 2.97 16.65
N LYS A 166 -1.87 3.06 17.68
CA LYS A 166 -2.29 1.94 18.52
C LYS A 166 -3.54 1.24 18.00
N PHE A 167 -4.10 1.70 16.88
CA PHE A 167 -5.30 1.12 16.33
C PHE A 167 -5.00 -0.31 15.89
N SER A 168 -5.72 -1.23 16.52
CA SER A 168 -5.94 -2.58 16.04
C SER A 168 -7.37 -2.65 15.51
N PRO A 169 -7.59 -3.19 14.30
CA PRO A 169 -8.93 -3.37 13.76
C PRO A 169 -9.84 -4.08 14.78
N PRO A 170 -11.07 -3.57 15.05
CA PRO A 170 -12.04 -4.31 15.86
C PRO A 170 -12.53 -5.53 15.08
N ILE A 171 -12.83 -6.60 15.80
CA ILE A 171 -13.44 -7.84 15.30
C ILE A 171 -14.71 -7.46 14.51
N VAL A 172 -14.75 -7.91 13.25
CA VAL A 172 -15.76 -7.72 12.20
C VAL A 172 -17.18 -7.40 12.72
N GLU A 173 -17.78 -6.29 12.27
CA GLU A 173 -19.24 -6.13 12.30
C GLU A 173 -19.85 -7.15 11.33
N LYS A 174 -20.65 -8.07 11.89
CA LYS A 174 -21.39 -9.13 11.17
C LYS A 174 -22.40 -8.57 10.18
#